data_AF-A0A9P9EB52-F1
#
_entry.id   AF-A0A9P9EB52-F1
#
_cell.length_a   1.000
_cell.length_b   1.000
_cell.length_c   1.000
_cell.angle_alpha   90.00
_cell.angle_beta   90.00
_cell.angle_gamma   90.00
#
_symmetry.space_group_name_H-M   'P 1'
#
loop_
_entity.id
_entity.type
_entity.pdbx_description
1 polymer ?
#
loop_
_entity_poly.entity_id
_entity_poly.type
_entity_poly.pdbx_seq_one_letter_code
_entity_poly.pdbx_strand_id
1 'polypeptide(L)'
;MLDVVNIDIMKLENRGLEYRTQVNLQGELPALVLDNGFILTEMTAICEYLDKVAKGGKSLFGETSAERAETRMWLRRMDLEIAQPVIAWVRNDPADVHFYALMKGKTTGMTPCILDPGRKNVVAYFERMDAREASKKALEVFGSRVVV
;
A
#
# COMPACT_ATOMS: atom_id res chain seq x y z
N MET A 1 13.50 12.69 22.67
CA MET A 1 12.25 13.10 21.99
C MET A 1 12.61 13.32 20.53
N LEU A 2 11.86 12.75 19.59
CA LEU A 2 12.11 12.99 18.16
C LEU A 2 11.60 14.40 17.81
N ASP A 3 12.34 15.11 16.99
CA ASP A 3 11.83 16.32 16.33
C ASP A 3 10.93 15.90 15.16
N VAL A 4 9.72 16.44 15.10
CA VAL A 4 8.67 16.01 14.17
C VAL A 4 8.25 17.19 13.30
N VAL A 5 8.52 17.07 12.01
CA VAL A 5 8.05 18.02 11.00
C VAL A 5 6.78 17.46 10.37
N ASN A 6 5.69 18.23 10.42
CA ASN A 6 4.43 17.85 9.79
C ASN A 6 4.45 18.23 8.31
N ILE A 7 4.07 17.29 7.45
CA ILE A 7 3.95 17.46 6.01
C ILE A 7 2.47 17.31 5.62
N ASP A 8 1.88 18.33 5.01
CA ASP A 8 0.48 18.33 4.59
C ASP A 8 0.30 17.52 3.30
N ILE A 9 -0.13 16.26 3.48
CA ILE A 9 -0.42 15.35 2.36
C ILE A 9 -1.65 15.77 1.54
N MET A 10 -2.58 16.53 2.12
CA MET A 10 -3.77 17.00 1.41
C MET A 10 -3.42 18.12 0.44
N LYS A 11 -2.39 18.90 0.76
CA LYS A 11 -1.77 19.89 -0.15
C LYS A 11 -0.65 19.31 -1.02
N LEU A 12 -0.38 18.01 -0.92
CA LEU A 12 0.67 17.32 -1.66
C LEU A 12 2.08 17.89 -1.41
N GLU A 13 2.36 18.39 -0.21
CA GLU A 13 3.67 18.96 0.15
C GLU A 13 4.81 17.95 -0.03
N ASN A 14 4.56 16.68 0.30
CA ASN A 14 5.48 15.56 0.07
C ASN A 14 5.78 15.30 -1.42
N ARG A 15 4.92 15.78 -2.33
CA ARG A 15 5.13 15.66 -3.78
C ARG A 15 5.77 16.92 -4.39
N GLY A 16 5.90 18.00 -3.60
CA GLY A 16 6.51 19.25 -4.02
C GLY A 16 8.01 19.12 -4.30
N LEU A 17 8.54 20.05 -5.10
CA LEU A 17 9.95 20.04 -5.52
C LEU A 17 10.90 20.10 -4.32
N GLU A 18 10.59 20.93 -3.32
CA GLU A 18 11.40 21.09 -2.11
C GLU A 18 11.58 19.76 -1.37
N TYR A 19 10.47 19.09 -0.99
CA TYR A 19 10.53 17.81 -0.29
C TYR A 19 11.22 16.71 -1.13
N ARG A 20 10.94 16.66 -2.44
CA ARG A 20 11.51 15.62 -3.32
C ARG A 20 13.00 15.80 -3.60
N THR A 21 13.51 17.03 -3.54
CA THR A 21 14.94 17.30 -3.77
C THR A 21 15.75 17.24 -2.49
N GLN A 22 15.17 17.58 -1.36
CA GLN A 22 15.88 17.70 -0.08
C GLN A 22 15.66 16.51 0.86
N VAL A 23 14.54 15.79 0.76
CA VAL A 23 14.15 14.76 1.73
C VAL A 23 14.00 13.39 1.08
N ASN A 24 12.99 13.20 0.23
CA ASN A 24 12.74 11.89 -0.39
C ASN A 24 12.27 12.09 -1.82
N LEU A 25 13.10 11.68 -2.78
CA LEU A 25 12.82 11.77 -4.22
C LEU A 25 11.53 11.06 -4.64
N GLN A 26 11.17 9.97 -3.95
CA GLN A 26 9.91 9.25 -4.19
C GLN A 26 8.69 10.07 -3.75
N GLY A 27 8.89 11.08 -2.89
CA GLY A 27 7.83 11.94 -2.36
C GLY A 27 6.89 11.18 -1.43
N GLU A 28 7.43 10.25 -0.66
CA GLU A 28 6.69 9.42 0.29
C GLU A 28 7.12 9.72 1.72
N LEU A 29 6.23 9.36 2.65
CA LEU A 29 6.41 9.51 4.09
C LEU A 29 6.30 8.12 4.74
N PRO A 30 6.93 7.89 5.91
CA PRO A 30 7.84 8.81 6.62
C PRO A 30 9.27 8.84 6.05
N ALA A 31 10.06 9.84 6.47
CA ALA A 31 11.51 9.90 6.26
C ALA A 31 12.19 10.31 7.58
N LEU A 32 13.26 9.62 7.97
CA LEU A 32 14.04 9.90 9.18
C LEU A 32 15.36 10.54 8.79
N VAL A 33 15.58 11.78 9.22
CA VAL A 33 16.86 12.49 9.06
C VAL A 33 17.71 12.26 10.31
N LEU A 34 18.91 11.70 10.12
CA LEU A 34 19.87 11.49 11.20
C LEU A 34 20.76 12.73 11.39
N ASP A 35 21.43 12.82 12.54
CA ASP A 35 22.31 13.94 12.90
C ASP A 35 23.47 14.14 11.91
N ASN A 36 23.87 13.09 11.20
CA ASN A 36 24.90 13.13 10.17
C ASN A 36 24.37 13.52 8.78
N GLY A 37 23.10 13.91 8.68
CA GLY A 37 22.42 14.28 7.43
C GLY A 37 21.97 13.10 6.58
N PHE A 38 22.21 11.85 6.99
CA PHE A 38 21.70 10.69 6.27
C PHE A 38 20.17 10.60 6.40
N ILE A 39 19.49 10.37 5.29
CA ILE A 39 18.03 10.27 5.24
C ILE A 39 17.64 8.82 4.98
N LEU A 40 17.00 8.22 5.98
CA LEU A 40 16.48 6.87 5.91
C LEU A 40 15.00 6.94 5.51
N THR A 41 14.67 6.32 4.39
CA THR A 41 13.30 6.12 3.91
C THR A 41 12.92 4.66 4.08
N GLU A 42 11.65 4.32 3.87
CA GLU A 42 11.02 3.01 4.15
C GLU A 42 10.70 2.78 5.63
N MET A 43 9.41 2.58 5.91
CA MET A 43 8.89 2.36 7.27
C MET A 43 9.63 1.24 8.00
N THR A 44 9.89 0.12 7.33
CA THR A 44 10.51 -1.06 7.94
C THR A 44 11.99 -0.82 8.31
N ALA A 45 12.73 -0.11 7.46
CA ALA A 45 14.12 0.28 7.73
C ALA A 45 14.20 1.30 8.88
N ILE A 46 13.30 2.28 8.90
CA ILE A 46 13.19 3.26 10.00
C ILE A 46 12.89 2.55 11.32
N CYS A 47 11.89 1.67 11.34
CA CYS A 47 11.57 0.89 12.53
C CYS A 47 12.75 0.03 12.99
N GLU A 48 13.47 -0.62 12.08
CA GLU A 48 14.63 -1.44 12.43
C GLU A 48 15.78 -0.59 12.99
N TYR A 49 16.06 0.57 12.39
CA TYR A 49 17.07 1.50 12.92
C TYR A 49 16.69 1.97 14.34
N LEU A 50 15.45 2.42 14.53
CA LEU A 50 14.96 2.89 15.83
C LEU A 50 14.99 1.79 16.88
N ASP A 51 14.62 0.55 16.54
CA ASP A 51 14.69 -0.61 17.42
C ASP A 51 16.13 -0.86 17.91
N LYS A 52 17.13 -0.63 17.04
CA LYS A 52 18.54 -0.82 17.38
C LYS A 52 19.13 0.28 18.25
N VAL A 53 18.72 1.53 18.04
CA VAL A 53 19.28 2.67 18.78
C VAL A 53 18.49 3.01 20.05
N ALA A 54 17.30 2.42 20.22
CA ALA A 54 16.48 2.63 21.40
C ALA A 54 17.21 2.21 22.68
N LYS A 55 17.16 3.09 23.69
CA LYS A 55 17.72 2.83 25.02
C LYS A 55 16.68 2.11 25.88
N GLY A 56 16.40 0.85 25.54
CA GLY A 56 15.45 -0.01 26.23
C GLY A 56 14.07 -0.10 25.58
N GLY A 57 13.22 -0.94 26.17
CA GLY A 57 11.92 -1.33 25.60
C GLY A 57 11.93 -2.80 25.15
N LYS A 58 10.83 -3.25 24.55
CA LYS A 58 10.76 -4.56 23.89
C LYS A 58 11.09 -4.38 22.41
N SER A 59 11.90 -5.28 21.85
CA SER A 59 12.20 -5.22 20.41
C SER A 59 10.94 -5.39 19.57
N LEU A 60 10.82 -4.59 18.51
CA LEU A 60 9.78 -4.69 17.49
C LEU A 60 9.97 -5.91 16.56
N PHE A 61 11.20 -6.39 16.43
CA PHE A 61 11.56 -7.50 15.54
C PHE A 61 11.91 -8.79 16.29
N GLY A 62 12.12 -8.71 17.61
CA GLY A 62 12.57 -9.83 18.42
C GLY A 62 14.08 -9.85 18.66
N GLU A 63 14.47 -10.60 19.68
CA GLU A 63 15.84 -10.65 20.19
C GLU A 63 16.65 -11.74 19.51
N THR A 64 16.00 -12.86 19.15
CA THR A 64 16.64 -14.01 18.51
C THR A 64 16.56 -13.92 16.99
N SER A 65 17.46 -14.64 16.31
CA SER A 65 17.44 -14.75 14.84
C SER A 65 16.13 -15.37 14.32
N ALA A 66 15.54 -16.29 15.08
CA ALA A 66 14.29 -16.95 14.72
C ALA A 66 13.09 -15.99 14.79
N GLU A 67 12.97 -15.22 15.88
CA GLU A 67 11.91 -14.22 16.03
C GLU A 67 12.01 -13.15 14.93
N ARG A 68 13.22 -12.67 14.62
CA ARG A 68 13.43 -11.69 13.54
C ARG A 68 13.04 -12.22 12.17
N ALA A 69 13.36 -13.48 11.89
CA ALA A 69 12.96 -14.12 10.64
C ALA A 69 11.43 -14.25 10.54
N GLU A 70 10.78 -14.65 11.63
CA GLU A 70 9.32 -14.76 11.70
C GLU A 70 8.64 -13.41 11.53
N THR A 71 9.09 -12.37 12.25
CA THR A 71 8.53 -11.02 12.13
C THR A 71 8.67 -10.49 10.71
N ARG A 72 9.85 -10.64 10.07
CA ARG A 72 10.05 -10.19 8.69
C ARG A 72 9.19 -10.95 7.69
N MET A 73 9.02 -12.26 7.87
CA MET A 73 8.14 -13.08 7.04
C MET A 73 6.69 -12.57 7.10
N TRP A 74 6.16 -12.36 8.31
CA TRP A 74 4.78 -11.87 8.49
C TRP A 74 4.60 -10.42 8.04
N LEU A 75 5.59 -9.56 8.31
CA LEU A 75 5.58 -8.18 7.83
C LEU A 75 5.50 -8.13 6.31
N ARG A 76 6.27 -8.98 5.60
CA ARG A 76 6.23 -9.04 4.14
C ARG A 76 4.89 -9.56 3.62
N ARG A 77 4.30 -10.57 4.26
CA ARG A 77 2.95 -11.07 3.91
C ARG A 77 1.90 -9.98 4.09
N MET A 78 1.89 -9.31 5.24
CA MET A 78 0.94 -8.21 5.50
C MET A 78 1.10 -7.05 4.52
N ASP A 79 2.34 -6.67 4.19
CA ASP A 79 2.59 -5.62 3.21
C ASP A 79 2.01 -6.00 1.83
N LEU A 80 2.34 -7.19 1.33
CA LEU A 80 1.89 -7.64 0.01
C LEU A 80 0.38 -7.94 -0.08
N GLU A 81 -0.17 -8.59 0.94
CA GLU A 81 -1.52 -9.15 0.89
C GLU A 81 -2.58 -8.15 1.39
N ILE A 82 -2.17 -7.15 2.17
CA ILE A 82 -3.10 -6.19 2.81
C ILE A 82 -2.72 -4.75 2.46
N ALA A 83 -1.50 -4.31 2.80
CA ALA A 83 -1.15 -2.90 2.68
C ALA A 83 -1.14 -2.44 1.22
N GLN A 84 -0.45 -3.15 0.33
CA GLN A 84 -0.35 -2.78 -1.09
C GLN A 84 -1.73 -2.74 -1.78
N PRO A 85 -2.62 -3.75 -1.62
CA PRO A 85 -3.97 -3.67 -2.17
C PRO A 85 -4.79 -2.49 -1.64
N VAL A 86 -4.70 -2.18 -0.35
CA VAL A 86 -5.41 -1.03 0.25
C VAL A 86 -4.84 0.28 -0.28
N ILE A 87 -3.51 0.40 -0.38
CA ILE A 87 -2.84 1.59 -0.91
C ILE A 87 -3.24 1.82 -2.37
N ALA A 88 -3.23 0.78 -3.19
CA ALA A 88 -3.69 0.85 -4.56
C ALA A 88 -5.12 1.38 -4.59
N TRP A 89 -6.04 0.75 -3.84
CA TRP A 89 -7.45 1.11 -3.76
C TRP A 89 -7.69 2.58 -3.36
N VAL A 90 -6.95 3.08 -2.37
CA VAL A 90 -7.05 4.48 -1.94
C VAL A 90 -6.50 5.44 -3.01
N ARG A 91 -5.44 5.05 -3.71
CA ARG A 91 -4.76 5.90 -4.72
C ARG A 91 -5.44 5.85 -6.09
N ASN A 92 -6.37 4.93 -6.35
CA ASN A 92 -7.03 4.74 -7.65
C ASN A 92 -5.98 4.55 -8.77
N ASP A 93 -5.00 3.68 -8.52
CA ASP A 93 -3.86 3.37 -9.40
C ASP A 93 -4.30 2.49 -10.60
N PRO A 94 -3.70 2.57 -11.81
CA PRO A 94 -3.93 1.59 -12.89
C PRO A 94 -3.82 0.11 -12.46
N ALA A 95 -3.02 -0.20 -11.44
CA ALA A 95 -2.99 -1.52 -10.80
C ALA A 95 -4.33 -1.91 -10.15
N ASP A 96 -5.14 -0.95 -9.68
CA ASP A 96 -6.53 -1.21 -9.25
C ASP A 96 -7.39 -1.64 -10.41
N VAL A 97 -7.22 -1.09 -11.61
CA VAL A 97 -7.97 -1.51 -12.80
C VAL A 97 -7.57 -2.94 -13.19
N HIS A 98 -6.30 -3.31 -13.00
CA HIS A 98 -5.80 -4.67 -13.23
C HIS A 98 -6.27 -5.66 -12.15
N PHE A 99 -6.22 -5.29 -10.88
CA PHE A 99 -6.77 -6.08 -9.77
C PHE A 99 -8.29 -6.19 -9.86
N TYR A 100 -8.97 -5.11 -10.24
CA TYR A 100 -10.40 -5.10 -10.58
C TYR A 100 -10.70 -6.07 -11.72
N ALA A 101 -9.95 -6.05 -12.83
CA ALA A 101 -10.11 -6.98 -13.93
C ALA A 101 -9.86 -8.44 -13.51
N LEU A 102 -8.83 -8.69 -12.68
CA LEU A 102 -8.51 -10.00 -12.11
C LEU A 102 -9.63 -10.53 -11.22
N MET A 103 -10.21 -9.67 -10.37
CA MET A 103 -11.30 -10.01 -9.45
C MET A 103 -12.68 -10.07 -10.13
N LYS A 104 -12.87 -9.41 -11.28
CA LYS A 104 -14.12 -9.44 -12.07
C LYS A 104 -14.18 -10.54 -13.14
N GLY A 105 -13.08 -11.19 -13.53
CA GLY A 105 -13.15 -12.34 -14.44
C GLY A 105 -11.77 -12.88 -14.79
N LYS A 106 -11.49 -14.17 -14.57
CA LYS A 106 -11.85 -15.19 -15.59
C LYS A 106 -11.92 -16.67 -15.15
N THR A 107 -12.00 -17.02 -13.85
CA THR A 107 -12.05 -18.45 -13.45
C THR A 107 -13.29 -18.91 -12.71
N THR A 108 -13.96 -18.09 -11.89
CA THR A 108 -15.05 -18.59 -11.01
C THR A 108 -16.22 -17.63 -10.76
N GLY A 109 -16.21 -16.42 -11.33
CA GLY A 109 -17.20 -15.39 -11.02
C GLY A 109 -17.00 -14.74 -9.64
N MET A 110 -17.57 -13.55 -9.42
CA MET A 110 -17.44 -12.81 -8.17
C MET A 110 -18.06 -13.58 -7.00
N THR A 111 -17.30 -13.76 -5.91
CA THR A 111 -17.78 -14.46 -4.71
C THR A 111 -18.94 -13.70 -4.03
N PRO A 112 -20.06 -14.35 -3.68
CA PRO A 112 -21.24 -13.69 -3.13
C PRO A 112 -21.00 -12.81 -1.89
N CYS A 113 -20.00 -13.15 -1.06
CA CYS A 113 -19.64 -12.36 0.12
C CYS A 113 -19.01 -10.99 -0.20
N ILE A 114 -18.52 -10.78 -1.43
CA ILE A 114 -17.97 -9.50 -1.89
C ILE A 114 -19.10 -8.58 -2.36
N LEU A 115 -20.19 -9.13 -2.90
CA LEU A 115 -21.39 -8.42 -3.36
C LEU A 115 -22.53 -8.42 -2.35
N ASP A 116 -22.22 -8.67 -1.07
CA ASP A 116 -23.22 -8.67 -0.01
C ASP A 116 -24.00 -7.34 -0.01
N PRO A 117 -25.34 -7.34 -0.10
CA PRO A 117 -26.17 -6.13 -0.15
C PRO A 117 -26.00 -5.20 1.06
N GLY A 118 -25.45 -5.70 2.18
CA GLY A 118 -25.07 -4.92 3.36
C GLY A 118 -23.80 -4.09 3.17
N ARG A 119 -22.95 -4.41 2.19
CA ARG A 119 -21.68 -3.71 1.87
C ARG A 119 -21.90 -2.64 0.79
N LYS A 120 -22.82 -1.71 1.06
CA LYS A 120 -23.27 -0.68 0.11
C LYS A 120 -22.13 0.15 -0.49
N ASN A 121 -21.04 0.35 0.24
CA ASN A 121 -19.82 1.02 -0.22
C ASN A 121 -19.07 0.23 -1.31
N VAL A 122 -19.03 -1.09 -1.19
CA VAL A 122 -18.39 -2.01 -2.15
C VAL A 122 -19.25 -2.13 -3.41
N VAL A 123 -20.56 -2.32 -3.25
CA VAL A 123 -21.51 -2.37 -4.37
C VAL A 123 -21.49 -1.08 -5.19
N ALA A 124 -21.58 0.08 -4.53
CA ALA A 124 -21.52 1.37 -5.21
C ALA A 124 -20.16 1.63 -5.89
N TYR A 125 -19.07 1.07 -5.35
CA TYR A 125 -17.77 1.11 -6.01
C TYR A 125 -17.78 0.32 -7.33
N PHE A 126 -18.32 -0.90 -7.33
CA PHE A 126 -18.45 -1.72 -8.54
C PHE A 126 -19.36 -1.09 -9.60
N GLU A 127 -20.50 -0.50 -9.21
CA GLU A 127 -21.37 0.24 -10.13
C GLU A 127 -20.65 1.43 -10.78
N ARG A 128 -19.86 2.18 -9.98
CA ARG A 128 -19.04 3.28 -10.51
C ARG A 128 -17.94 2.78 -11.44
N MET A 129 -17.36 1.61 -11.19
CA MET A 129 -16.36 1.00 -12.07
C MET A 129 -16.98 0.58 -13.41
N ASP A 130 -18.16 -0.05 -13.40
CA ASP A 130 -18.86 -0.49 -14.62
C ASP A 130 -19.33 0.68 -15.49
N ALA A 131 -19.65 1.82 -14.88
CA ALA A 131 -20.05 3.02 -15.61
C ALA A 131 -18.88 3.69 -16.37
N ARG A 132 -17.62 3.46 -15.98
CA ARG A 132 -16.44 4.14 -16.56
C ARG A 132 -16.09 3.60 -17.95
N GLU A 133 -15.84 4.52 -18.87
CA GLU A 133 -15.45 4.20 -20.25
C GLU A 133 -14.11 3.45 -20.34
N ALA A 134 -13.15 3.80 -19.49
CA ALA A 134 -11.86 3.11 -19.41
C ALA A 134 -12.01 1.64 -18.96
N SER A 135 -12.90 1.38 -17.99
CA SER A 135 -13.19 0.02 -17.53
C SER A 135 -13.87 -0.81 -18.61
N LYS A 136 -14.82 -0.24 -19.35
CA LYS A 136 -15.49 -0.91 -20.48
C LYS A 136 -14.49 -1.33 -21.55
N LYS A 137 -13.60 -0.42 -21.95
CA LYS A 137 -12.52 -0.70 -22.92
C LYS A 137 -11.55 -1.78 -22.44
N ALA A 138 -11.21 -1.78 -21.15
CA ALA A 138 -10.34 -2.81 -20.57
C ALA A 138 -10.99 -4.21 -20.59
N LEU A 139 -12.32 -4.29 -20.44
CA LEU A 139 -13.07 -5.55 -20.50
C LEU A 139 -13.18 -6.11 -21.93
N GLU A 140 -13.17 -5.27 -22.96
CA GLU A 140 -13.20 -5.68 -24.38
C GLU A 140 -11.94 -6.44 -24.83
N VAL A 141 -10.79 -6.17 -24.21
CA VAL A 141 -9.49 -6.79 -24.55
C VAL A 141 -9.49 -8.31 -24.31
N PHE A 142 -10.42 -8.81 -23.50
CA PHE A 142 -10.45 -10.18 -23.04
C PHE A 142 -11.57 -11.01 -23.68
N GLY A 143 -11.67 -11.01 -25.02
CA GLY A 143 -12.75 -11.65 -25.80
C GLY A 143 -12.95 -13.17 -25.70
N SER A 144 -12.12 -13.92 -24.97
CA SER A 144 -12.23 -15.40 -24.88
C SER A 144 -12.82 -15.86 -23.54
N ARG A 145 -14.02 -16.44 -23.57
CA ARG A 145 -14.58 -17.25 -22.48
C ARG A 145 -13.82 -18.58 -22.44
N VAL A 146 -13.10 -18.88 -21.36
CA VAL A 146 -12.68 -20.25 -21.07
C VAL A 146 -13.87 -20.90 -20.37
N VAL A 147 -14.44 -21.92 -21.01
CA VAL A 147 -15.48 -22.76 -20.39
C VAL A 147 -14.75 -23.93 -19.75
N VAL A 148 -14.88 -24.08 -18.44
CA VAL A 148 -14.60 -25.32 -17.72
C VAL A 148 -15.88 -25.75 -17.04
#